data_AF-A0ABD5ZMT2-F1
#
_entry.id   AF-A0ABD5ZMT2-F1
#
_cell.length_a   1.000
_cell.length_b   1.000
_cell.length_c   1.000
_cell.angle_alpha   90.00
_cell.angle_beta   90.00
_cell.angle_gamma   90.00
#
_symmetry.space_group_name_H-M   'P 1'
#
loop_
_entity.id
_entity.type
_entity.pdbx_description
1 polymer ?
#
loop_
_entity_poly.entity_id
_entity_poly.type
_entity_poly.pdbx_seq_one_letter_code
_entity_poly.pdbx_strand_id
1 'polypeptide(L)' 'MSFAYQVLDILAAGVLAGITAFGLSAVAPAVATDVGVLFAGLYYFSRNPWGGNGDEVNEAIDDAYDTLLPGR' A
#
# COMPACT_ATOMS: atom_id res chain seq x y z
N MET A 1 -9.93 -3.99 12.81
CA MET A 1 -9.56 -4.51 11.48
C MET A 1 -9.65 -6.03 11.49
N SER A 2 -10.37 -6.60 10.51
CA SER A 2 -10.43 -8.05 10.27
C SER A 2 -9.06 -8.56 9.78
N PHE A 3 -8.67 -9.79 10.12
CA PHE A 3 -7.41 -10.39 9.63
C PHE A 3 -7.31 -10.33 8.10
N ALA A 4 -8.45 -10.45 7.41
CA ALA A 4 -8.51 -10.41 5.97
C ALA A 4 -8.14 -9.02 5.38
N TYR A 5 -8.45 -7.94 6.08
CA TYR A 5 -8.11 -6.58 5.66
C TYR A 5 -6.60 -6.36 5.79
N GLN A 6 -6.00 -6.92 6.85
CA GLN A 6 -4.55 -6.87 7.04
C GLN A 6 -3.80 -7.64 5.95
N VAL A 7 -4.35 -8.76 5.46
CA VAL A 7 -3.80 -9.47 4.30
C VAL A 7 -3.89 -8.61 3.03
N LEU A 8 -5.02 -7.93 2.81
CA LEU A 8 -5.17 -7.01 1.67
C LEU A 8 -4.18 -5.84 1.74
N ASP A 9 -3.95 -5.28 2.93
CA ASP A 9 -2.95 -4.22 3.14
C ASP A 9 -1.55 -4.70 2.77
N ILE A 10 -1.17 -5.93 3.13
CA ILE A 10 0.13 -6.51 2.77
C ILE A 10 0.26 -6.69 1.25
N LEU A 11 -0.82 -7.15 0.59
CA LEU A 11 -0.83 -7.30 -0.86
C LEU A 11 -0.72 -5.94 -1.56
N ALA A 12 -1.47 -4.94 -1.11
CA ALA A 12 -1.39 -3.58 -1.62
C ALA A 12 0.01 -2.98 -1.43
N ALA A 13 0.61 -3.15 -0.25
CA ALA A 13 1.97 -2.73 0.03
C ALA A 13 3.00 -3.40 -0.91
N GLY A 14 2.85 -4.70 -1.17
CA GLY A 14 3.71 -5.44 -2.10
C GLY A 14 3.60 -4.94 -3.54
N VAL A 15 2.39 -4.63 -4.02
CA VAL A 15 2.16 -4.03 -5.34
C VAL A 15 2.81 -2.65 -5.42
N LEU A 16 2.64 -1.82 -4.40
CA LEU A 16 3.28 -0.50 -4.28
C LEU A 16 4.81 -0.62 -4.32
N ALA A 17 5.38 -1.61 -3.62
CA ALA A 17 6.80 -1.90 -3.64
C ALA A 17 7.27 -2.23 -5.06
N GLY A 18 6.57 -3.15 -5.72
CA GLY A 18 6.91 -3.63 -7.06
C GLY A 18 6.85 -2.53 -8.11
N ILE A 19 5.78 -1.73 -8.11
CA ILE A 19 5.61 -0.62 -9.07
C ILE A 19 6.70 0.44 -8.85
N THR A 20 6.96 0.81 -7.59
CA THR A 20 7.98 1.79 -7.24
C THR A 20 9.37 1.31 -7.66
N ALA A 21 9.73 0.08 -7.30
CA ALA A 21 11.02 -0.50 -7.68
C ALA A 21 11.15 -0.65 -9.19
N PHE A 22 10.11 -1.11 -9.89
CA PHE A 22 10.12 -1.24 -11.34
C PHE A 22 10.33 0.10 -12.04
N GLY A 23 9.58 1.14 -11.67
CA GLY A 23 9.75 2.47 -12.24
C GLY A 23 11.13 3.06 -11.96
N LEU A 24 11.62 2.90 -10.74
CA LEU A 24 12.91 3.45 -10.34
C LEU A 24 14.10 2.68 -10.93
N SER A 25 13.90 1.41 -11.31
CA SER A 25 14.94 0.56 -11.92
C SER A 25 15.53 1.16 -13.20
N ALA A 26 14.76 1.98 -13.93
CA ALA A 26 15.20 2.59 -15.17
C ALA A 26 16.22 3.73 -14.98
N VAL A 27 16.22 4.39 -13.82
CA VAL A 27 17.04 5.61 -13.57
C VAL A 27 17.98 5.47 -12.38
N ALA A 28 17.60 4.70 -11.36
CA ALA A 28 18.37 4.51 -10.13
C ALA A 28 18.25 3.06 -9.63
N PRO A 29 18.73 2.06 -10.41
CA PRO A 29 18.58 0.64 -10.11
C PRO A 29 19.21 0.23 -8.78
N ALA A 30 20.28 0.90 -8.36
CA ALA A 30 20.98 0.60 -7.11
C ALA A 30 20.12 0.80 -5.85
N VAL A 31 19.09 1.67 -5.91
CA VAL A 31 18.21 1.99 -4.78
C VAL A 31 16.76 1.60 -5.03
N ALA A 32 16.44 1.06 -6.21
CA ALA A 32 15.08 0.76 -6.65
C ALA A 32 14.32 -0.12 -5.65
N THR A 33 14.93 -1.22 -5.22
CA THR A 33 14.32 -2.15 -4.27
C THR A 33 14.14 -1.52 -2.89
N ASP A 34 15.16 -0.82 -2.38
CA ASP A 34 15.11 -0.19 -1.05
C ASP A 34 14.00 0.87 -0.97
N VAL A 35 13.87 1.69 -2.02
CA VAL A 35 12.80 2.69 -2.12
C VAL A 35 11.44 2.01 -2.26
N GLY A 36 11.33 0.92 -3.01
CA GLY A 36 10.10 0.13 -3.07
C GLY A 36 9.66 -0.39 -1.69
N VAL A 37 10.60 -0.97 -0.94
CA VAL A 37 10.34 -1.47 0.43
C VAL A 37 9.96 -0.32 1.37
N LEU A 38 10.62 0.84 1.25
CA LEU A 38 10.25 2.04 2.02
C LEU A 38 8.80 2.45 1.75
N PHE A 39 8.38 2.53 0.50
CA PHE A 39 7.01 2.90 0.14
C PHE A 39 5.98 1.89 0.63
N ALA A 40 6.30 0.60 0.56
CA ALA A 40 5.47 -0.47 1.11
C ALA A 40 5.30 -0.32 2.64
N GLY A 41 6.40 -0.05 3.34
CA GLY A 41 6.38 0.19 4.78
C GLY A 41 5.58 1.44 5.15
N LEU A 42 5.77 2.54 4.43
CA LEU A 42 5.00 3.77 4.63
C LEU A 42 3.51 3.52 4.51
N TYR A 43 3.05 2.84 3.44
CA TYR A 43 1.65 2.48 3.26
C TYR A 43 1.13 1.54 4.35
N TYR A 44 1.90 0.50 4.69
CA TYR A 44 1.46 -0.50 5.68
C TYR A 44 1.27 0.11 7.07
N PHE A 45 2.12 1.05 7.48
CA PHE A 45 1.98 1.73 8.77
C PHE A 45 0.99 2.89 8.76
N SER A 46 0.84 3.56 7.61
CA SER A 46 -0.17 4.58 7.39
C SER A 46 -0.64 4.53 5.95
N ARG A 47 -1.90 4.15 5.72
CA ARG A 47 -2.49 4.13 4.37
C ARG A 47 -2.52 5.52 3.72
N ASN A 48 -2.38 6.59 4.50
CA ASN A 48 -2.09 7.95 4.02
C ASN A 48 -0.82 8.52 4.70
N PRO A 49 0.39 8.11 4.27
CA PRO A 49 1.64 8.52 4.91
C PRO A 49 2.05 9.95 4.56
N TRP A 50 1.37 10.57 3.59
CA TRP A 50 1.70 11.89 3.03
C TRP A 50 0.94 13.04 3.72
N GLY A 51 0.02 12.72 4.64
CA GLY A 51 -0.82 13.70 5.34
C GLY A 51 -2.06 14.14 4.54
N GLY A 52 -2.93 14.94 5.16
CA GLY A 52 -4.19 15.40 4.55
C GLY A 52 -5.41 14.55 4.95
N ASN A 53 -6.27 14.20 3.99
CA ASN A 53 -7.56 13.54 4.19
C ASN A 53 -7.42 12.03 4.47
N GLY A 54 -6.67 11.67 5.53
CA GLY A 54 -6.42 10.26 5.88
C GLY A 54 -7.68 9.45 6.11
N ASP A 55 -8.70 10.05 6.72
CA ASP A 55 -9.96 9.36 7.02
C ASP A 55 -10.73 8.99 5.73
N GLU A 56 -10.85 9.94 4.79
CA GLU A 56 -11.48 9.67 3.49
C GLU A 56 -10.73 8.60 2.69
N VAL A 57 -9.40 8.61 2.73
CA VAL A 57 -8.57 7.59 2.06
C VAL A 57 -8.76 6.22 2.70
N ASN A 58 -8.81 6.17 4.03
CA ASN A 58 -9.04 4.93 4.75
C ASN A 58 -10.42 4.35 4.45
N GLU A 59 -11.45 5.19 4.45
CA GLU A 59 -12.83 4.79 4.15
C GLU A 59 -12.97 4.27 2.72
N ALA A 60 -12.35 4.94 1.74
CA ALA A 60 -12.33 4.47 0.36
C ALA A 60 -11.60 3.11 0.19
N ILE A 61 -10.54 2.88 0.97
CA ILE A 61 -9.83 1.59 0.96
C ILE A 61 -10.68 0.50 1.62
N ASP A 62 -11.32 0.81 2.74
CA ASP A 62 -12.20 -0.13 3.44
C ASP A 62 -13.42 -0.51 2.57
N ASP A 63 -14.05 0.45 1.88
CA ASP A 63 -15.14 0.20 0.92
C ASP A 63 -14.69 -0.73 -0.23
N ALA A 64 -13.47 -0.54 -0.72
CA ALA A 64 -12.89 -1.42 -1.73
C ALA A 64 -12.65 -2.83 -1.16
N TYR A 65 -12.22 -2.95 0.10
CA TYR A 65 -12.00 -4.22 0.76
C TYR A 65 -13.31 -4.96 1.04
N ASP A 66 -14.37 -4.25 1.43
CA ASP A 66 -15.73 -4.79 1.57
C ASP A 66 -16.25 -5.36 0.25
N THR A 67 -15.95 -4.71 -0.87
CA THR A 67 -16.30 -5.20 -2.21
C THR A 67 -15.54 -6.47 -2.57
N LEU A 68 -14.26 -6.57 -2.18
CA LEU A 68 -13.40 -7.74 -2.45
C LEU A 68 -13.67 -8.91 -1.50
N LEU A 69 -14.14 -8.64 -0.29
CA LEU A 69 -14.38 -9.61 0.77
C LEU A 69 -15.77 -9.39 1.42
N PRO A 70 -16.87 -9.56 0.67
CA PRO A 70 -18.20 -9.30 1.21
C PRO A 70 -18.52 -10.21 2.39
N GLY A 71 -18.92 -9.61 3.53
CA GLY A 71 -19.36 -10.31 4.74
C GLY A 71 -18.24 -10.81 5.68
N ARG A 72 -17.07 -10.17 5.66
CA ARG A 72 -15.88 -10.51 6.46
C ARG A 72 -15.41 -9.39 7.39
#